data_AF-A0A3B4D3P7-F1
#
_entry.id   AF-A0A3B4D3P7-F1
#
_cell.length_a   1.000
_cell.length_b   1.000
_cell.length_c   1.000
_cell.angle_alpha   90.00
_cell.angle_beta   90.00
_cell.angle_gamma   90.00
#
_symmetry.space_group_name_H-M   'P 1'
#
loop_
_entity.id
_entity.type
_entity.pdbx_description
1 polymer ?
#
loop_
_entity_poly.entity_id
_entity_poly.type
_entity_poly.pdbx_seq_one_letter_code
_entity_poly.pdbx_strand_id
1 'polypeptide(L)'
;MLHVLQFGAWLLKLPSRIPVWKQQQTEPAACPRAAGSRCSSHAACADSTDNFVRETEMECRVLSIQSHVVRGYVGNKSASFPLQVMGFEVDSINSVQFSNHTGYAHWKGQVLTADELHVLYEGIKLNNVNHYDYVLTGYTRDTSFLEMVVDIVQELKRANPNLVYVCDPVLGDHGSMYVPQNLYPVYKDKVVPVADIITPNQFEAELLTGKNISTEKDAVEVMDLLHNMGPDTVVITSSDLPPRLGDRFLVSLGSQRIVMPDGTSTTQRIRIEVPKVDAVFVGTGDLFAAMLLAWTHHYPTDLKTACEKTFSVMHHVIQRTISYAHEMAGPGRRPSPAQLELRMVQSKADIEDPAIVMEATVL
;
A
#
# COMPACT_ATOMS: atom_id res chain seq x y z
N MET A 1 8.60 -28.46 4.73
CA MET A 1 8.85 -27.11 4.20
C MET A 1 7.67 -26.26 4.63
N LEU A 2 7.83 -25.47 5.70
CA LEU A 2 6.81 -24.52 6.16
C LEU A 2 6.85 -23.31 5.23
N HIS A 3 5.72 -22.91 4.67
CA HIS A 3 5.65 -21.75 3.77
C HIS A 3 5.34 -20.48 4.54
N VAL A 4 6.06 -19.43 4.16
CA VAL A 4 6.12 -18.06 4.70
C VAL A 4 4.79 -17.34 4.45
N LEU A 5 4.50 -16.28 5.24
CA LEU A 5 3.50 -15.27 4.91
C LEU A 5 3.74 -14.81 3.46
N GLN A 6 2.98 -15.38 2.52
CA GLN A 6 3.31 -15.23 1.11
C GLN A 6 2.90 -13.83 0.66
N PHE A 7 3.88 -13.01 0.29
CA PHE A 7 3.66 -11.71 -0.34
C PHE A 7 3.91 -11.87 -1.84
N GLY A 8 2.99 -12.56 -2.54
CA GLY A 8 3.24 -12.90 -3.95
C GLY A 8 1.97 -13.07 -4.80
N ALA A 9 1.87 -12.24 -5.84
CA ALA A 9 0.93 -12.42 -6.94
C ALA A 9 1.48 -13.45 -7.95
N TRP A 10 0.78 -14.57 -8.14
CA TRP A 10 1.15 -15.63 -9.09
C TRP A 10 0.72 -15.27 -10.51
N LEU A 11 1.53 -15.50 -11.56
CA LEU A 11 1.02 -15.46 -12.94
C LEU A 11 1.56 -16.62 -13.77
N LEU A 12 0.64 -17.50 -14.20
CA LEU A 12 0.83 -18.40 -15.33
C LEU A 12 0.73 -17.58 -16.64
N LYS A 13 1.62 -17.87 -17.60
CA LYS A 13 1.69 -17.27 -18.94
C LYS A 13 0.30 -17.15 -19.59
N LEU A 14 -0.10 -15.94 -19.97
CA LEU A 14 -1.30 -15.69 -20.78
C LEU A 14 -0.96 -15.49 -22.27
N PRO A 15 -1.89 -15.82 -23.18
CA PRO A 15 -1.77 -15.53 -24.60
C PRO A 15 -1.94 -14.04 -24.89
N SER A 16 -1.19 -13.56 -25.87
CA SER A 16 -1.20 -12.20 -26.37
C SER A 16 -2.50 -11.88 -27.12
N ARG A 17 -3.19 -10.81 -26.68
CA ARG A 17 -4.34 -10.10 -27.29
C ARG A 17 -5.73 -10.50 -26.77
N ILE A 18 -6.38 -9.52 -26.13
CA ILE A 18 -7.83 -9.41 -25.94
C ILE A 18 -8.26 -8.10 -26.65
N PRO A 19 -9.38 -8.05 -27.41
CA PRO A 19 -9.74 -6.89 -28.21
C PRO A 19 -10.20 -5.70 -27.35
N VAL A 20 -9.70 -4.50 -27.69
CA VAL A 20 -10.14 -3.21 -27.14
C VAL A 20 -11.45 -2.79 -27.83
N TRP A 21 -12.49 -2.50 -27.06
CA TRP A 21 -13.73 -1.90 -27.57
C TRP A 21 -13.60 -0.37 -27.50
N LYS A 22 -13.73 0.30 -28.65
CA LYS A 22 -13.76 1.78 -28.72
C LYS A 22 -15.08 2.30 -28.14
N GLN A 23 -14.99 3.20 -27.17
CA GLN A 23 -16.13 3.91 -26.60
C GLN A 23 -16.51 5.07 -27.53
N GLN A 24 -17.76 5.09 -28.01
CA GLN A 24 -18.33 6.23 -28.73
C GLN A 24 -18.73 7.32 -27.73
N GLN A 25 -18.17 8.53 -27.89
CA GLN A 25 -18.61 9.72 -27.20
C GLN A 25 -20.00 10.14 -27.73
N THR A 26 -20.96 10.33 -26.83
CA THR A 26 -22.21 11.06 -27.12
C THR A 26 -22.25 12.30 -26.24
N GLU A 27 -22.37 13.46 -26.89
CA GLU A 27 -22.50 14.78 -26.25
C GLU A 27 -23.76 14.89 -25.37
N PRO A 28 -23.75 15.67 -24.28
CA PRO A 28 -24.94 15.86 -23.45
C PRO A 28 -25.90 16.87 -24.07
N ALA A 29 -27.17 16.48 -24.18
CA ALA A 29 -28.27 17.36 -24.58
C ALA A 29 -28.59 18.38 -23.47
N ALA A 30 -28.76 19.64 -23.87
CA ALA A 30 -29.08 20.78 -23.00
C ALA A 30 -30.47 20.67 -22.36
N CYS A 31 -30.57 21.01 -21.07
CA CYS A 31 -31.83 21.15 -20.33
C CYS A 31 -32.19 22.64 -20.16
N PRO A 32 -33.43 23.08 -20.44
CA PRO A 32 -33.80 24.49 -20.38
C PRO A 32 -34.09 24.99 -18.96
N ARG A 33 -33.66 26.23 -18.69
CA ARG A 33 -33.90 27.00 -17.46
C ARG A 33 -35.39 27.32 -17.28
N ALA A 34 -35.89 27.20 -16.06
CA ALA A 34 -37.13 27.84 -15.60
C ALA A 34 -36.83 28.81 -14.45
N ALA A 35 -37.54 29.95 -14.47
CA ALA A 35 -37.34 31.11 -13.62
C ALA A 35 -38.25 31.11 -12.38
N GLY A 36 -37.72 31.64 -11.28
CA GLY A 36 -38.41 32.61 -10.42
C GLY A 36 -39.33 32.11 -9.30
N SER A 37 -38.94 32.37 -8.04
CA SER A 37 -39.73 33.21 -7.13
C SER A 37 -38.94 33.53 -5.86
N ARG A 38 -38.80 34.83 -5.58
CA ARG A 38 -38.32 35.37 -4.30
C ARG A 38 -39.39 35.17 -3.22
N CYS A 39 -38.97 34.85 -2.01
CA CYS A 39 -39.73 35.18 -0.80
C CYS A 39 -38.75 35.66 0.28
N SER A 40 -39.06 36.84 0.81
CA SER A 40 -38.28 37.59 1.79
C SER A 40 -39.04 37.62 3.10
N SER A 41 -38.41 37.23 4.20
CA SER A 41 -38.81 37.66 5.55
C SER A 41 -37.61 37.67 6.49
N HIS A 42 -37.33 38.85 7.01
CA HIS A 42 -36.43 39.11 8.12
C HIS A 42 -36.90 38.41 9.40
N ALA A 43 -35.97 37.82 10.14
CA ALA A 43 -36.03 37.78 11.60
C ALA A 43 -34.60 37.73 12.13
N ALA A 44 -34.21 38.80 12.82
CA ALA A 44 -32.96 38.92 13.54
C ALA A 44 -33.03 38.10 14.84
N CYS A 45 -32.02 37.28 15.09
CA CYS A 45 -31.61 36.87 16.43
C CYS A 45 -30.10 37.07 16.51
N ALA A 46 -29.71 38.05 17.32
CA ALA A 46 -28.34 38.30 17.72
C ALA A 46 -27.95 37.39 18.90
N ASP A 47 -26.65 37.18 19.01
CA ASP A 47 -25.88 36.70 20.17
C ASP A 47 -26.14 35.29 20.69
N SER A 48 -25.28 34.39 20.22
CA SER A 48 -24.43 33.62 21.15
C SER A 48 -23.08 33.39 20.48
N THR A 49 -22.07 34.13 20.91
CA THR A 49 -20.66 33.84 20.68
C THR A 49 -20.34 32.50 21.32
N ASP A 50 -20.45 31.42 20.54
CA ASP A 50 -19.88 30.14 20.92
C ASP A 50 -18.66 29.90 20.02
N ASN A 51 -17.49 29.89 20.66
CA ASN A 51 -16.20 29.62 20.06
C ASN A 51 -16.16 28.16 19.58
N PHE A 52 -16.78 27.88 18.44
CA PHE A 52 -16.49 26.69 17.66
C PHE A 52 -15.42 27.05 16.63
N VAL A 53 -14.18 27.21 17.09
CA VAL A 53 -13.05 26.87 16.23
C VAL A 53 -13.17 25.36 16.04
N ARG A 54 -13.90 24.93 15.01
CA ARG A 54 -13.66 23.62 14.44
C ARG A 54 -12.20 23.66 14.02
N GLU A 55 -11.33 23.01 14.78
CA GLU A 55 -10.13 22.42 14.20
C GLU A 55 -10.66 21.59 13.04
N THR A 56 -10.57 22.15 11.83
CA THR A 56 -10.61 21.33 10.63
C THR A 56 -9.40 20.44 10.79
N GLU A 57 -9.59 19.22 11.31
CA GLU A 57 -8.65 18.13 11.06
C GLU A 57 -8.36 18.21 9.57
N MET A 58 -7.14 18.61 9.23
CA MET A 58 -6.78 18.79 7.82
C MET A 58 -6.94 17.42 7.18
N GLU A 59 -7.90 17.35 6.25
CA GLU A 59 -8.26 16.15 5.52
C GLU A 59 -7.02 15.61 4.79
N CYS A 60 -6.50 14.46 5.23
CA CYS A 60 -5.30 13.85 4.67
C CYS A 60 -5.67 12.97 3.47
N ARG A 61 -5.23 13.36 2.28
CA ARG A 61 -5.64 12.72 1.01
C ARG A 61 -4.55 11.84 0.41
N VAL A 62 -4.92 10.61 0.10
CA VAL A 62 -4.05 9.57 -0.48
C VAL A 62 -4.46 9.27 -1.93
N LEU A 63 -3.54 9.42 -2.88
CA LEU A 63 -3.68 8.86 -4.22
C LEU A 63 -3.11 7.44 -4.24
N SER A 64 -3.98 6.43 -4.29
CA SER A 64 -3.58 5.01 -4.34
C SER A 64 -3.68 4.45 -5.77
N ILE A 65 -2.53 4.07 -6.35
CA ILE A 65 -2.43 3.51 -7.70
C ILE A 65 -2.00 2.05 -7.60
N GLN A 66 -2.97 1.13 -7.63
CA GLN A 66 -2.75 -0.31 -7.42
C GLN A 66 -3.78 -1.15 -8.18
N SER A 67 -3.65 -2.47 -8.09
CA SER A 67 -4.63 -3.40 -8.66
C SER A 67 -6.01 -3.32 -8.00
N HIS A 68 -7.06 -3.76 -8.70
CA HIS A 68 -8.40 -3.94 -8.14
C HIS A 68 -9.00 -5.29 -8.54
N VAL A 69 -9.75 -5.90 -7.62
CA VAL A 69 -10.45 -7.17 -7.83
C VAL A 69 -11.91 -7.10 -7.43
N VAL A 70 -12.79 -7.71 -8.22
CA VAL A 70 -14.23 -7.81 -7.88
C VAL A 70 -14.41 -8.63 -6.60
N ARG A 71 -13.83 -9.83 -6.52
CA ARG A 71 -13.84 -10.70 -5.33
C ARG A 71 -12.45 -10.78 -4.70
N GLY A 72 -12.42 -10.73 -3.38
CA GLY A 72 -11.20 -10.82 -2.58
C GLY A 72 -10.63 -9.48 -2.14
N TYR A 73 -9.46 -9.51 -1.50
CA TYR A 73 -8.77 -8.32 -0.96
C TYR A 73 -7.29 -8.33 -1.37
N VAL A 74 -6.98 -7.62 -2.45
CA VAL A 74 -5.62 -7.30 -2.93
C VAL A 74 -5.63 -5.88 -3.54
N GLY A 75 -4.46 -5.28 -3.69
CA GLY A 75 -4.27 -3.92 -4.21
C GLY A 75 -5.12 -2.87 -3.49
N ASN A 76 -5.74 -1.97 -4.25
CA ASN A 76 -6.62 -0.92 -3.73
C ASN A 76 -7.75 -1.49 -2.86
N LYS A 77 -8.24 -2.70 -3.14
CA LYS A 77 -9.29 -3.28 -2.30
C LYS A 77 -8.78 -3.70 -0.91
N SER A 78 -7.50 -4.01 -0.80
CA SER A 78 -6.83 -4.28 0.48
C SER A 78 -6.38 -3.00 1.18
N ALA A 79 -6.03 -1.96 0.43
CA ALA A 79 -5.49 -0.70 0.95
C ALA A 79 -6.56 0.36 1.31
N SER A 80 -7.58 0.54 0.47
CA SER A 80 -8.53 1.65 0.62
C SER A 80 -9.41 1.52 1.85
N PHE A 81 -9.96 0.33 2.15
CA PHE A 81 -10.83 0.16 3.33
C PHE A 81 -10.09 0.45 4.64
N PRO A 82 -8.88 -0.08 4.90
CA PRO A 82 -8.14 0.27 6.10
C PRO A 82 -7.84 1.76 6.22
N LEU A 83 -7.38 2.40 5.14
CA LEU A 83 -7.09 3.84 5.15
C LEU A 83 -8.34 4.69 5.42
N GLN A 84 -9.47 4.37 4.78
CA GLN A 84 -10.75 5.05 5.01
C GLN A 84 -11.22 4.92 6.46
N VAL A 85 -11.08 3.71 7.02
CA VAL A 85 -11.42 3.43 8.41
C VAL A 85 -10.50 4.19 9.38
N MET A 86 -9.25 4.43 8.99
CA MET A 86 -8.28 5.26 9.71
C MET A 86 -8.47 6.77 9.49
N GLY A 87 -9.50 7.19 8.75
CA GLY A 87 -9.83 8.62 8.55
C GLY A 87 -9.14 9.30 7.37
N PHE A 88 -8.47 8.56 6.48
CA PHE A 88 -7.88 9.12 5.27
C PHE A 88 -8.90 9.21 4.13
N GLU A 89 -8.79 10.26 3.33
CA GLU A 89 -9.52 10.37 2.07
C GLU A 89 -8.73 9.70 0.96
N VAL A 90 -9.32 8.70 0.31
CA VAL A 90 -8.59 7.81 -0.60
C VAL A 90 -9.14 7.90 -2.02
N ASP A 91 -8.36 8.51 -2.91
CA ASP A 91 -8.62 8.48 -4.35
C ASP A 91 -7.87 7.29 -4.95
N SER A 92 -8.61 6.40 -5.62
CA SER A 92 -8.07 5.13 -6.13
C SER A 92 -8.03 5.10 -7.65
N ILE A 93 -6.84 4.95 -8.23
CA ILE A 93 -6.67 4.58 -9.65
C ILE A 93 -6.38 3.08 -9.72
N ASN A 94 -7.25 2.35 -10.41
CA ASN A 94 -7.16 0.89 -10.52
C ASN A 94 -6.32 0.51 -11.75
N SER A 95 -5.07 0.10 -11.54
CA SER A 95 -4.14 -0.30 -12.60
C SER A 95 -4.60 -1.55 -13.36
N VAL A 96 -5.38 -2.40 -12.71
CA VAL A 96 -6.11 -3.52 -13.31
C VAL A 96 -7.47 -3.66 -12.66
N GLN A 97 -8.42 -4.26 -13.37
CA GLN A 97 -9.68 -4.71 -12.80
C GLN A 97 -9.88 -6.18 -13.17
N PHE A 98 -9.62 -7.07 -12.21
CA PHE A 98 -9.82 -8.51 -12.40
C PHE A 98 -11.01 -9.04 -11.60
N SER A 99 -11.50 -10.22 -11.97
CA SER A 99 -12.55 -10.94 -11.23
C SER A 99 -12.11 -11.27 -9.80
N ASN A 100 -10.85 -11.59 -9.61
CA ASN A 100 -10.22 -12.10 -8.39
C ASN A 100 -8.70 -12.07 -8.56
N HIS A 101 -7.95 -12.24 -7.47
CA HIS A 101 -6.49 -12.32 -7.54
C HIS A 101 -6.06 -13.59 -8.29
N THR A 102 -4.84 -13.56 -8.83
CA THR A 102 -4.32 -14.58 -9.74
C THR A 102 -3.88 -15.88 -9.06
N GLY A 103 -4.03 -15.96 -7.73
CA GLY A 103 -3.85 -17.20 -6.95
C GLY A 103 -5.02 -18.18 -7.09
N TYR A 104 -6.13 -17.76 -7.71
CA TYR A 104 -7.22 -18.65 -8.10
C TYR A 104 -6.88 -19.41 -9.39
N ALA A 105 -7.50 -20.57 -9.57
CA ALA A 105 -7.37 -21.38 -10.80
C ALA A 105 -7.81 -20.63 -12.07
N HIS A 106 -8.79 -19.72 -11.95
CA HIS A 106 -9.29 -18.90 -13.05
C HIS A 106 -9.44 -17.45 -12.61
N TRP A 107 -9.12 -16.55 -13.52
CA TRP A 107 -9.29 -15.11 -13.39
C TRP A 107 -9.41 -14.48 -14.78
N LYS A 108 -10.10 -13.35 -14.87
CA LYS A 108 -10.30 -12.55 -16.09
C LYS A 108 -10.35 -11.07 -15.74
N GLY A 109 -10.07 -10.22 -16.70
CA GLY A 109 -10.40 -8.80 -16.60
C GLY A 109 -9.50 -7.93 -17.48
N GLN A 110 -9.42 -6.65 -17.13
CA GLN A 110 -8.81 -5.59 -17.92
C GLN A 110 -7.58 -5.03 -17.21
N VAL A 111 -6.67 -4.43 -17.99
CA VAL A 111 -5.47 -3.76 -17.50
C VAL A 111 -5.47 -2.35 -18.06
N LEU A 112 -5.21 -1.37 -17.19
CA LEU A 112 -5.04 0.03 -17.54
C LEU A 112 -3.65 0.24 -18.16
N THR A 113 -3.61 0.89 -19.31
CA THR A 113 -2.37 1.28 -20.00
C THR A 113 -1.83 2.60 -19.45
N ALA A 114 -0.60 2.97 -19.80
CA ALA A 114 -0.02 4.26 -19.43
C ALA A 114 -0.82 5.45 -19.99
N ASP A 115 -1.32 5.34 -21.23
CA ASP A 115 -2.17 6.38 -21.83
C ASP A 115 -3.50 6.53 -21.07
N GLU A 116 -4.13 5.43 -20.67
CA GLU A 116 -5.36 5.49 -19.88
C GLU A 116 -5.12 6.02 -18.45
N LEU A 117 -3.98 5.72 -17.83
CA LEU A 117 -3.55 6.34 -16.58
C LEU A 117 -3.40 7.86 -16.76
N HIS A 118 -2.75 8.30 -17.84
CA HIS A 118 -2.59 9.71 -18.16
C HIS A 118 -3.95 10.41 -18.32
N VAL A 119 -4.91 9.80 -19.02
CA VAL A 119 -6.27 10.35 -19.17
C VAL A 119 -6.95 10.58 -17.82
N LEU A 120 -6.83 9.63 -16.88
CA LEU A 120 -7.40 9.80 -15.54
C LEU A 120 -6.72 10.92 -14.76
N TYR A 121 -5.39 10.95 -14.79
CA TYR A 121 -4.61 11.99 -14.10
C TYR A 121 -4.85 13.39 -14.69
N GLU A 122 -4.91 13.50 -16.01
CA GLU A 122 -5.27 14.73 -16.72
C GLU A 122 -6.68 15.19 -16.30
N GLY A 123 -7.64 14.27 -16.19
CA GLY A 123 -8.99 14.57 -15.72
C GLY A 123 -9.03 15.24 -14.34
N ILE A 124 -8.30 14.72 -13.35
CA ILE A 124 -8.24 15.34 -12.01
C ILE A 124 -7.43 16.65 -12.01
N LYS A 125 -6.40 16.74 -12.86
CA LYS A 125 -5.59 17.96 -13.02
C LYS A 125 -6.39 19.10 -13.65
N LEU A 126 -7.17 18.84 -14.68
CA LEU A 126 -8.04 19.83 -15.34
C LEU A 126 -9.10 20.40 -14.39
N ASN A 127 -9.53 19.60 -13.40
CA ASN A 127 -10.46 20.03 -12.37
C ASN A 127 -9.76 20.69 -11.16
N ASN A 128 -8.43 20.83 -11.17
CA ASN A 128 -7.64 21.37 -10.08
C ASN A 128 -7.90 20.65 -8.73
N VAL A 129 -8.02 19.31 -8.78
CA VAL A 129 -8.20 18.44 -7.61
C VAL A 129 -7.06 17.42 -7.47
N ASN A 130 -5.93 17.66 -8.13
CA ASN A 130 -4.72 16.84 -8.02
C ASN A 130 -3.82 17.28 -6.85
N HIS A 131 -4.42 17.52 -5.68
CA HIS A 131 -3.71 17.91 -4.46
C HIS A 131 -3.74 16.73 -3.48
N TYR A 132 -2.57 16.21 -3.12
CA TYR A 132 -2.41 15.01 -2.31
C TYR A 132 -1.35 15.21 -1.22
N ASP A 133 -1.54 14.54 -0.10
CA ASP A 133 -0.57 14.45 1.00
C ASP A 133 0.26 13.17 0.88
N TYR A 134 -0.36 12.11 0.33
CA TYR A 134 0.30 10.84 0.10
C TYR A 134 0.06 10.30 -1.31
N VAL A 135 1.04 9.58 -1.82
CA VAL A 135 0.85 8.63 -2.92
C VAL A 135 1.19 7.24 -2.40
N LEU A 136 0.37 6.24 -2.76
CA LEU A 136 0.60 4.84 -2.43
C LEU A 136 0.60 4.01 -3.70
N THR A 137 1.67 3.27 -3.95
CA THR A 137 1.76 2.36 -5.11
C THR A 137 2.20 0.97 -4.68
N GLY A 138 1.72 -0.03 -5.41
CA GLY A 138 2.16 -1.43 -5.26
C GLY A 138 2.29 -2.11 -6.60
N TYR A 139 1.73 -3.32 -6.72
CA TYR A 139 1.86 -4.18 -7.90
C TYR A 139 1.64 -3.44 -9.23
N THR A 140 2.69 -3.42 -10.06
CA THR A 140 2.68 -2.92 -11.45
C THR A 140 3.34 -3.95 -12.35
N ARG A 141 2.87 -4.08 -13.60
CA ARG A 141 3.35 -5.09 -14.55
C ARG A 141 3.89 -4.53 -15.87
N ASP A 142 3.84 -3.21 -16.04
CA ASP A 142 4.16 -2.53 -17.29
C ASP A 142 5.13 -1.37 -17.03
N THR A 143 6.22 -1.34 -17.80
CA THR A 143 7.27 -0.33 -17.65
C THR A 143 6.75 1.07 -17.92
N SER A 144 5.99 1.26 -19.00
CA SER A 144 5.47 2.59 -19.35
C SER A 144 4.47 3.10 -18.31
N PHE A 145 3.68 2.20 -17.72
CA PHE A 145 2.80 2.53 -16.60
C PHE A 145 3.60 3.00 -15.39
N LEU A 146 4.65 2.27 -15.01
CA LEU A 146 5.48 2.62 -13.86
C LEU A 146 6.24 3.94 -14.08
N GLU A 147 6.71 4.19 -15.30
CA GLU A 147 7.33 5.47 -15.67
C GLU A 147 6.34 6.64 -15.57
N MET A 148 5.10 6.47 -16.04
CA MET A 148 4.04 7.48 -15.89
C MET A 148 3.70 7.75 -14.42
N VAL A 149 3.71 6.71 -13.56
CA VAL A 149 3.54 6.89 -12.11
C VAL A 149 4.65 7.76 -11.52
N VAL A 150 5.91 7.57 -11.94
CA VAL A 150 7.04 8.41 -11.51
C VAL A 150 6.83 9.86 -11.95
N ASP A 151 6.40 10.09 -13.19
CA ASP A 151 6.13 11.45 -13.70
C ASP A 151 5.03 12.15 -12.88
N ILE A 152 3.96 11.42 -12.54
CA ILE A 152 2.87 11.90 -11.68
C ILE A 152 3.39 12.25 -10.29
N VAL A 153 4.13 11.34 -9.63
CA VAL A 153 4.68 11.59 -8.28
C VAL A 153 5.58 12.81 -8.27
N GLN A 154 6.45 12.97 -9.26
CA GLN A 154 7.32 14.14 -9.36
C GLN A 154 6.53 15.43 -9.57
N GLU A 155 5.47 15.42 -10.38
CA GLU A 155 4.58 16.58 -10.52
C GLU A 155 3.90 16.93 -9.20
N LEU A 156 3.36 15.93 -8.49
CA LEU A 156 2.69 16.14 -7.22
C LEU A 156 3.66 16.64 -6.13
N LYS A 157 4.89 16.11 -6.06
CA LYS A 157 5.94 16.61 -5.14
C LYS A 157 6.37 18.04 -5.45
N ARG A 158 6.38 18.45 -6.73
CA ARG A 158 6.64 19.87 -7.10
C ARG A 158 5.53 20.79 -6.60
N ALA A 159 4.27 20.32 -6.60
CA ALA A 159 3.13 21.07 -6.10
C ALA A 159 3.03 21.06 -4.56
N ASN A 160 3.39 19.95 -3.93
CA ASN A 160 3.44 19.76 -2.48
C ASN A 160 4.78 19.09 -2.09
N PRO A 161 5.81 19.88 -1.70
CA PRO A 161 7.10 19.33 -1.27
C PRO A 161 7.04 18.43 -0.02
N ASN A 162 5.95 18.50 0.75
CA ASN A 162 5.73 17.66 1.92
C ASN A 162 5.00 16.35 1.58
N LEU A 163 4.64 16.11 0.31
CA LEU A 163 3.99 14.87 -0.10
C LEU A 163 4.89 13.67 0.17
N VAL A 164 4.30 12.64 0.79
CA VAL A 164 4.98 11.38 1.11
C VAL A 164 4.55 10.30 0.12
N TYR A 165 5.50 9.74 -0.61
CA TYR A 165 5.32 8.62 -1.50
C TYR A 165 5.72 7.32 -0.82
N VAL A 166 4.72 6.47 -0.57
CA VAL A 166 4.86 5.10 -0.08
C VAL A 166 4.84 4.13 -1.26
N CYS A 167 5.92 3.39 -1.44
CA CYS A 167 6.08 2.44 -2.52
C CYS A 167 6.33 1.02 -2.00
N ASP A 168 5.46 0.08 -2.36
CA ASP A 168 5.74 -1.34 -2.27
C ASP A 168 6.42 -1.81 -3.58
N PRO A 169 7.74 -2.09 -3.59
CA PRO A 169 8.49 -2.39 -4.81
C PRO A 169 8.33 -3.85 -5.25
N VAL A 170 7.09 -4.22 -5.58
CA VAL A 170 6.66 -5.59 -5.88
C VAL A 170 7.38 -6.16 -7.12
N LEU A 171 8.45 -6.92 -6.90
CA LEU A 171 9.28 -7.50 -7.96
C LEU A 171 9.25 -9.04 -7.96
N GLY A 172 9.26 -9.65 -6.77
CA GLY A 172 9.54 -11.07 -6.65
C GLY A 172 9.55 -11.56 -5.22
N ASP A 173 9.64 -12.88 -5.08
CA ASP A 173 9.78 -13.55 -3.79
C ASP A 173 10.55 -14.86 -3.98
N HIS A 174 11.15 -15.39 -2.91
CA HIS A 174 11.86 -16.67 -2.88
C HIS A 174 12.87 -16.88 -4.03
N GLY A 175 13.66 -15.85 -4.36
CA GLY A 175 14.71 -15.94 -5.36
C GLY A 175 14.23 -15.84 -6.81
N SER A 176 12.96 -15.51 -7.05
CA SER A 176 12.40 -15.40 -8.41
C SER A 176 11.53 -14.16 -8.57
N MET A 177 11.76 -13.41 -9.65
CA MET A 177 10.85 -12.35 -10.08
C MET A 177 9.55 -12.96 -10.62
N TYR A 178 8.41 -12.41 -10.22
CA TYR A 178 7.10 -12.75 -10.81
C TYR A 178 6.52 -11.62 -11.68
N VAL A 179 7.22 -10.49 -11.75
CA VAL A 179 6.94 -9.41 -12.72
C VAL A 179 7.96 -9.42 -13.87
N PRO A 180 7.67 -8.77 -15.01
CA PRO A 180 8.64 -8.63 -16.10
C PRO A 180 9.98 -8.04 -15.65
N GLN A 181 11.10 -8.65 -16.06
CA GLN A 181 12.45 -8.26 -15.64
C GLN A 181 12.81 -6.80 -15.99
N ASN A 182 12.18 -6.22 -17.00
CA ASN A 182 12.36 -4.83 -17.41
C ASN A 182 11.76 -3.81 -16.43
N LEU A 183 11.03 -4.24 -15.39
CA LEU A 183 10.60 -3.35 -14.31
C LEU A 183 11.70 -3.08 -13.29
N TYR A 184 12.65 -4.00 -13.13
CA TYR A 184 13.72 -3.86 -12.14
C TYR A 184 14.52 -2.56 -12.31
N PRO A 185 15.03 -2.21 -13.50
CA PRO A 185 15.76 -0.95 -13.69
C PRO A 185 14.89 0.27 -13.40
N VAL A 186 13.60 0.22 -13.72
CA VAL A 186 12.67 1.33 -13.47
C VAL A 186 12.48 1.55 -11.98
N TYR A 187 12.25 0.48 -11.21
CA TYR A 187 12.16 0.57 -9.76
C TYR A 187 13.44 1.16 -9.16
N LYS A 188 14.60 0.60 -9.55
CA LYS A 188 15.90 1.02 -9.01
C LYS A 188 16.28 2.46 -9.36
N ASP A 189 16.11 2.85 -10.61
CA ASP A 189 16.70 4.09 -11.14
C ASP A 189 15.69 5.25 -11.18
N LYS A 190 14.39 4.97 -11.08
CA LYS A 190 13.33 6.00 -11.20
C LYS A 190 12.35 6.04 -10.02
N VAL A 191 11.92 4.88 -9.50
CA VAL A 191 10.91 4.82 -8.43
C VAL A 191 11.51 5.04 -7.04
N VAL A 192 12.48 4.20 -6.64
CA VAL A 192 13.12 4.30 -5.32
C VAL A 192 13.72 5.68 -5.08
N PRO A 193 14.35 6.36 -6.06
CA PRO A 193 14.89 7.71 -5.84
C PRO A 193 13.86 8.80 -5.53
N VAL A 194 12.58 8.57 -5.79
CA VAL A 194 11.52 9.54 -5.46
C VAL A 194 10.57 9.06 -4.37
N ALA A 195 10.78 7.84 -3.84
CA ALA A 195 10.00 7.28 -2.74
C ALA A 195 10.54 7.78 -1.39
N ASP A 196 9.66 8.00 -0.43
CA ASP A 196 10.01 8.40 0.94
C ASP A 196 9.94 7.20 1.90
N ILE A 197 9.02 6.28 1.63
CA ILE A 197 8.84 5.03 2.37
C ILE A 197 8.82 3.86 1.39
N ILE A 198 9.62 2.82 1.65
CA ILE A 198 9.56 1.56 0.89
C ILE A 198 9.37 0.33 1.78
N THR A 199 8.64 -0.66 1.28
CA THR A 199 8.30 -1.90 2.01
C THR A 199 8.77 -3.18 1.32
N PRO A 200 10.04 -3.28 0.87
CA PRO A 200 10.51 -4.49 0.17
C PRO A 200 10.48 -5.72 1.09
N ASN A 201 10.32 -6.91 0.52
CA ASN A 201 10.77 -8.14 1.19
C ASN A 201 12.31 -8.31 1.04
N GLN A 202 12.90 -9.32 1.68
CA GLN A 202 14.35 -9.57 1.57
C GLN A 202 14.83 -9.68 0.12
N PHE A 203 14.17 -10.49 -0.72
CA PHE A 203 14.58 -10.70 -2.10
C PHE A 203 14.59 -9.38 -2.90
N GLU A 204 13.57 -8.55 -2.70
CA GLU A 204 13.44 -7.25 -3.36
C GLU A 204 14.52 -6.28 -2.89
N ALA A 205 14.81 -6.25 -1.59
CA ALA A 205 15.88 -5.43 -1.02
C ALA A 205 17.27 -5.85 -1.55
N GLU A 206 17.52 -7.16 -1.65
CA GLU A 206 18.75 -7.71 -2.23
C GLU A 206 18.87 -7.36 -3.71
N LEU A 207 17.77 -7.46 -4.47
CA LEU A 207 17.74 -7.15 -5.89
C LEU A 207 17.99 -5.66 -6.17
N LEU A 208 17.35 -4.77 -5.42
CA LEU A 208 17.51 -3.31 -5.54
C LEU A 208 18.94 -2.87 -5.24
N THR A 209 19.54 -3.40 -4.18
CA THR A 209 20.88 -3.02 -3.72
C THR A 209 22.02 -3.82 -4.37
N GLY A 210 21.72 -4.98 -4.95
CA GLY A 210 22.72 -5.93 -5.44
C GLY A 210 23.52 -6.62 -4.32
N LYS A 211 23.01 -6.61 -3.08
CA LYS A 211 23.70 -7.15 -1.90
C LYS A 211 22.84 -8.16 -1.17
N ASN A 212 23.39 -9.35 -0.94
CA ASN A 212 22.71 -10.43 -0.22
C ASN A 212 22.62 -10.15 1.28
N ILE A 213 21.53 -10.61 1.89
CA ILE A 213 21.27 -10.55 3.33
C ILE A 213 21.41 -11.95 3.90
N SER A 214 22.40 -12.16 4.77
CA SER A 214 22.57 -13.42 5.50
C SER A 214 22.63 -13.23 7.02
N THR A 215 22.85 -11.99 7.46
CA THR A 215 22.90 -11.60 8.86
C THR A 215 22.10 -10.32 9.11
N GLU A 216 21.77 -10.05 10.38
CA GLU A 216 21.13 -8.79 10.80
C GLU A 216 22.00 -7.57 10.41
N LYS A 217 23.33 -7.72 10.49
CA LYS A 217 24.26 -6.68 10.05
C LYS A 217 24.16 -6.41 8.55
N ASP A 218 24.07 -7.45 7.72
CA ASP A 218 23.89 -7.28 6.26
C ASP A 218 22.59 -6.54 5.95
N ALA A 219 21.51 -6.87 6.65
CA ALA A 219 20.22 -6.19 6.47
C ALA A 219 20.27 -4.71 6.87
N VAL A 220 20.97 -4.37 7.96
CA VAL A 220 21.25 -2.96 8.32
C VAL A 220 22.03 -2.25 7.21
N GLU A 221 23.08 -2.88 6.68
CA GLU A 221 23.87 -2.32 5.58
C GLU A 221 23.05 -2.17 4.28
N VAL A 222 22.12 -3.09 4.01
CA VAL A 222 21.18 -2.99 2.87
C VAL A 222 20.19 -1.86 3.06
N MET A 223 19.62 -1.67 4.26
CA MET A 223 18.75 -0.53 4.56
C MET A 223 19.50 0.80 4.40
N ASP A 224 20.77 0.87 4.80
CA ASP A 224 21.60 2.06 4.58
C ASP A 224 21.86 2.36 3.10
N LEU A 225 22.08 1.32 2.28
CA LEU A 225 22.17 1.47 0.82
C LEU A 225 20.85 1.97 0.23
N LEU A 226 19.72 1.45 0.68
CA LEU A 226 18.39 1.90 0.25
C LEU A 226 18.13 3.35 0.66
N HIS A 227 18.50 3.76 1.88
CA HIS A 227 18.42 5.16 2.30
C HIS A 227 19.22 6.09 1.37
N ASN A 228 20.42 5.67 0.96
CA ASN A 228 21.24 6.45 0.03
C ASN A 228 20.66 6.50 -1.40
N MET A 229 19.70 5.63 -1.73
CA MET A 229 19.00 5.68 -3.01
C MET A 229 17.86 6.69 -3.01
N GLY A 230 17.27 7.05 -1.85
CA GLY A 230 16.13 7.96 -1.78
C GLY A 230 15.36 7.92 -0.45
N PRO A 231 14.73 6.79 -0.08
CA PRO A 231 13.74 6.74 1.00
C PRO A 231 14.34 6.96 2.39
N ASP A 232 13.71 7.81 3.18
CA ASP A 232 14.06 8.02 4.59
C ASP A 232 13.54 6.90 5.50
N THR A 233 12.50 6.16 5.08
CA THR A 233 11.98 5.00 5.81
C THR A 233 12.02 3.73 4.96
N VAL A 234 12.64 2.68 5.49
CA VAL A 234 12.75 1.38 4.85
C VAL A 234 12.27 0.32 5.83
N VAL A 235 11.34 -0.53 5.40
CA VAL A 235 10.92 -1.70 6.18
C VAL A 235 11.08 -2.95 5.34
N ILE A 236 12.04 -3.80 5.71
CA ILE A 236 12.16 -5.16 5.17
C ILE A 236 11.06 -5.99 5.82
N THR A 237 9.98 -6.22 5.08
CA THR A 237 8.71 -6.78 5.59
C THR A 237 8.85 -8.22 6.09
N SER A 238 9.71 -8.99 5.44
CA SER A 238 10.06 -10.36 5.85
C SER A 238 11.44 -10.77 5.33
N SER A 239 12.14 -11.56 6.13
CA SER A 239 13.45 -12.15 5.81
C SER A 239 13.58 -13.58 6.32
N ASP A 240 14.51 -14.33 5.72
CA ASP A 240 14.92 -15.67 6.12
C ASP A 240 16.03 -15.65 7.19
N LEU A 241 16.27 -14.50 7.81
CA LEU A 241 17.20 -14.38 8.93
C LEU A 241 16.75 -15.29 10.10
N PRO A 242 17.70 -15.90 10.83
CA PRO A 242 17.36 -16.76 11.96
C PRO A 242 16.62 -15.96 13.05
N PRO A 243 15.40 -16.35 13.43
CA PRO A 243 14.65 -15.74 14.54
C PRO A 243 15.23 -16.16 15.90
N ARG A 244 15.19 -15.27 16.88
CA ARG A 244 15.59 -15.52 18.28
C ARG A 244 14.51 -16.32 19.03
N LEU A 245 13.26 -16.18 18.64
CA LEU A 245 12.09 -16.88 19.22
C LEU A 245 11.83 -18.27 18.59
N GLY A 246 12.67 -18.70 17.65
CA GLY A 246 12.66 -20.03 17.02
C GLY A 246 12.01 -20.09 15.64
N ASP A 247 12.19 -21.19 14.92
CA ASP A 247 11.93 -21.33 13.47
C ASP A 247 10.49 -21.06 13.01
N ARG A 248 9.55 -20.98 13.95
CA ARG A 248 8.15 -20.61 13.71
C ARG A 248 7.95 -19.10 13.54
N PHE A 249 9.00 -18.29 13.61
CA PHE A 249 8.93 -16.84 13.43
C PHE A 249 9.67 -16.41 12.15
N LEU A 250 9.22 -15.29 11.58
CA LEU A 250 9.90 -14.53 10.53
C LEU A 250 10.53 -13.30 11.17
N VAL A 251 11.58 -12.78 10.55
CA VAL A 251 12.24 -11.55 11.00
C VAL A 251 11.88 -10.42 10.05
N SER A 252 11.36 -9.33 10.59
CA SER A 252 11.23 -8.05 9.91
C SER A 252 12.17 -7.02 10.53
N LEU A 253 12.67 -6.10 9.71
CA LEU A 253 13.59 -5.05 10.11
C LEU A 253 13.10 -3.71 9.56
N GLY A 254 13.17 -2.67 10.37
CA GLY A 254 12.80 -1.32 10.00
C GLY A 254 13.94 -0.34 10.29
N SER A 255 14.10 0.66 9.43
CA SER A 255 15.05 1.75 9.60
C SER A 255 14.40 3.06 9.14
N GLN A 256 14.44 4.08 10.00
CA GLN A 256 13.96 5.42 9.69
C GLN A 256 15.07 6.42 9.97
N ARG A 257 15.44 7.20 8.96
CA ARG A 257 16.31 8.36 9.06
C ARG A 257 15.46 9.62 9.24
N ILE A 258 15.79 10.43 10.23
CA ILE A 258 15.12 11.71 10.47
C ILE A 258 16.19 12.79 10.40
N VAL A 259 16.02 13.73 9.46
CA VAL A 259 16.87 14.92 9.38
C VAL A 259 16.22 16.02 10.22
N MET A 260 16.94 16.48 11.24
CA MET A 260 16.52 17.57 12.11
C MET A 260 16.73 18.93 11.42
N PRO A 261 16.00 19.99 11.84
CA PRO A 261 16.16 21.33 11.26
C PRO A 261 17.57 21.93 11.39
N ASP A 262 18.37 21.45 12.34
CA ASP A 262 19.77 21.86 12.53
C ASP A 262 20.76 21.14 11.58
N GLY A 263 20.25 20.29 10.69
CA GLY A 263 21.02 19.51 9.72
C GLY A 263 21.62 18.22 10.28
N THR A 264 21.40 17.91 11.57
CA THR A 264 21.77 16.61 12.13
C THR A 264 20.78 15.53 11.69
N SER A 265 21.23 14.27 11.63
CA SER A 265 20.36 13.14 11.30
C SER A 265 20.40 12.09 12.40
N THR A 266 19.24 11.63 12.84
CA THR A 266 19.10 10.45 13.70
C THR A 266 18.61 9.27 12.88
N THR A 267 18.89 8.06 13.35
CA THR A 267 18.39 6.83 12.73
C THR A 267 17.82 5.92 13.80
N GLN A 268 16.54 5.58 13.70
CA GLN A 268 15.91 4.57 14.53
C GLN A 268 15.89 3.26 13.74
N ARG A 269 16.40 2.18 14.35
CA ARG A 269 16.35 0.84 13.77
C ARG A 269 15.64 -0.11 14.70
N ILE A 270 14.81 -0.96 14.12
CA ILE A 270 13.98 -1.91 14.86
C ILE A 270 14.03 -3.30 14.22
N ARG A 271 13.80 -4.30 15.06
CA ARG A 271 13.59 -5.70 14.67
C ARG A 271 12.31 -6.21 15.28
N ILE A 272 11.49 -6.90 14.48
CA ILE A 272 10.25 -7.54 14.91
C ILE A 272 10.29 -9.01 14.50
N GLU A 273 9.86 -9.90 15.40
CA GLU A 273 9.72 -11.32 15.11
C GLU A 273 8.24 -11.70 15.02
N VAL A 274 7.81 -12.11 13.83
CA VAL A 274 6.40 -12.30 13.49
C VAL A 274 6.11 -13.81 13.38
N PRO A 275 5.10 -14.35 14.09
CA PRO A 275 4.73 -15.75 13.95
C PRO A 275 4.35 -16.12 12.50
N LYS A 276 4.95 -17.19 11.98
CA LYS A 276 4.56 -17.81 10.72
C LYS A 276 3.18 -18.42 10.86
N VAL A 277 2.41 -18.31 9.78
CA VAL A 277 1.13 -18.99 9.63
C VAL A 277 1.28 -19.94 8.46
N ASP A 278 0.92 -21.21 8.64
CA ASP A 278 1.06 -22.26 7.62
C ASP A 278 -0.06 -22.15 6.55
N ALA A 279 -0.09 -21.01 5.88
CA ALA A 279 -1.01 -20.69 4.81
C ALA A 279 -0.44 -19.59 3.92
N VAL A 280 -0.92 -19.59 2.68
CA VAL A 280 -0.54 -18.64 1.64
C VAL A 280 -1.65 -17.61 1.54
N PHE A 281 -1.35 -16.39 1.98
CA PHE A 281 -2.25 -15.25 1.82
C PHE A 281 -1.87 -14.47 0.57
N VAL A 282 -2.79 -13.66 0.06
CA VAL A 282 -2.51 -12.69 -1.00
C VAL A 282 -3.13 -11.38 -0.55
N GLY A 283 -2.46 -10.26 -0.82
CA GLY A 283 -2.93 -8.92 -0.42
C GLY A 283 -2.46 -8.44 0.95
N THR A 284 -1.64 -9.24 1.64
CA THR A 284 -1.02 -8.85 2.91
C THR A 284 -0.03 -7.70 2.73
N GLY A 285 0.68 -7.62 1.61
CA GLY A 285 1.66 -6.55 1.32
C GLY A 285 0.97 -5.22 1.12
N ASP A 286 -0.09 -5.24 0.31
CA ASP A 286 -0.96 -4.10 0.08
C ASP A 286 -1.55 -3.56 1.39
N LEU A 287 -2.04 -4.45 2.27
CA LEU A 287 -2.53 -4.09 3.61
C LEU A 287 -1.39 -3.53 4.49
N PHE A 288 -0.22 -4.16 4.47
CA PHE A 288 0.92 -3.73 5.26
C PHE A 288 1.37 -2.32 4.89
N ALA A 289 1.56 -2.04 3.59
CA ALA A 289 1.98 -0.73 3.11
C ALA A 289 0.94 0.35 3.44
N ALA A 290 -0.36 0.05 3.31
CA ALA A 290 -1.44 0.96 3.68
C ALA A 290 -1.47 1.26 5.19
N MET A 291 -1.32 0.23 6.05
CA MET A 291 -1.28 0.45 7.50
C MET A 291 0.00 1.13 7.96
N LEU A 292 1.14 0.84 7.33
CA LEU A 292 2.40 1.54 7.62
C LEU A 292 2.29 3.02 7.26
N LEU A 293 1.66 3.36 6.12
CA LEU A 293 1.34 4.75 5.77
C LEU A 293 0.53 5.42 6.88
N ALA A 294 -0.59 4.82 7.30
CA ALA A 294 -1.44 5.37 8.34
C ALA A 294 -0.70 5.57 9.68
N TRP A 295 0.04 4.56 10.12
CA TRP A 295 0.70 4.63 11.42
C TRP A 295 1.95 5.50 11.43
N THR A 296 2.69 5.61 10.32
CA THR A 296 3.80 6.57 10.22
C THR A 296 3.29 8.00 10.09
N HIS A 297 2.08 8.22 9.55
CA HIS A 297 1.42 9.52 9.63
C HIS A 297 1.12 9.93 11.09
N HIS A 298 0.57 9.01 11.90
CA HIS A 298 0.29 9.28 13.31
C HIS A 298 1.54 9.34 14.20
N TYR A 299 2.60 8.62 13.82
CA TYR A 299 3.86 8.52 14.56
C TYR A 299 5.07 8.84 13.65
N PRO A 300 5.22 10.09 13.19
CA PRO A 300 6.18 10.45 12.14
C PRO A 300 7.65 10.24 12.56
N THR A 301 7.94 10.26 13.86
CA THR A 301 9.30 10.11 14.41
C THR A 301 9.47 8.87 15.29
N ASP A 302 8.50 7.94 15.26
CA ASP A 302 8.52 6.74 16.09
C ASP A 302 8.13 5.50 15.25
N LEU A 303 9.06 5.08 14.40
CA LEU A 303 8.94 3.87 13.58
C LEU A 303 8.66 2.63 14.44
N LYS A 304 9.17 2.58 15.68
CA LYS A 304 8.89 1.47 16.60
C LYS A 304 7.39 1.32 16.81
N THR A 305 6.72 2.37 17.30
CA THR A 305 5.27 2.34 17.54
C THR A 305 4.49 2.13 16.25
N ALA A 306 4.89 2.78 15.15
CA ALA A 306 4.22 2.63 13.86
C ALA A 306 4.24 1.17 13.36
N CYS A 307 5.40 0.51 13.45
CA CYS A 307 5.55 -0.89 13.05
C CYS A 307 4.86 -1.85 14.02
N GLU A 308 4.94 -1.64 15.34
CA GLU A 308 4.24 -2.51 16.32
C GLU A 308 2.73 -2.52 16.07
N LYS A 309 2.12 -1.35 15.81
CA LYS A 309 0.71 -1.25 15.45
C LYS A 309 0.43 -1.91 14.10
N THR A 310 1.23 -1.61 13.07
CA THR A 310 1.08 -2.23 11.74
C THR A 310 1.12 -3.76 11.81
N PHE A 311 2.15 -4.33 12.43
CA PHE A 311 2.29 -5.78 12.56
C PHE A 311 1.21 -6.41 13.47
N SER A 312 0.71 -5.67 14.46
CA SER A 312 -0.43 -6.13 15.27
C SER A 312 -1.72 -6.20 14.45
N VAL A 313 -2.00 -5.21 13.59
CA VAL A 313 -3.14 -5.29 12.63
C VAL A 313 -3.00 -6.51 11.74
N MET A 314 -1.81 -6.71 11.16
CA MET A 314 -1.52 -7.87 10.32
C MET A 314 -1.81 -9.17 11.06
N HIS A 315 -1.33 -9.30 12.29
CA HIS A 315 -1.58 -10.48 13.12
C HIS A 315 -3.07 -10.75 13.30
N HIS A 316 -3.85 -9.75 13.74
CA HIS A 316 -5.27 -9.91 14.01
C HIS A 316 -6.06 -10.30 12.75
N VAL A 317 -5.78 -9.63 11.62
CA VAL A 317 -6.41 -9.93 10.32
C VAL A 317 -6.07 -11.36 9.88
N ILE A 318 -4.80 -11.75 9.96
CA ILE A 318 -4.35 -13.08 9.53
C ILE A 318 -4.93 -14.17 10.43
N GLN A 319 -4.91 -13.99 11.75
CA GLN A 319 -5.49 -14.97 12.70
C GLN A 319 -6.99 -15.15 12.46
N ARG A 320 -7.74 -14.06 12.31
CA ARG A 320 -9.17 -14.13 11.97
C ARG A 320 -9.39 -14.85 10.64
N THR A 321 -8.53 -14.59 9.66
CA THR A 321 -8.62 -15.21 8.34
C THR A 321 -8.35 -16.71 8.39
N ILE A 322 -7.29 -17.15 9.05
CA ILE A 322 -6.93 -18.57 9.10
C ILE A 322 -7.93 -19.38 9.92
N SER A 323 -8.46 -18.83 11.02
CA SER A 323 -9.51 -19.48 11.81
C SER A 323 -10.77 -19.71 10.97
N TYR A 324 -11.26 -18.67 10.29
CA TYR A 324 -12.40 -18.78 9.38
C TYR A 324 -12.13 -19.77 8.24
N ALA A 325 -10.94 -19.71 7.64
CA ALA A 325 -10.58 -20.54 6.51
C ALA A 325 -10.57 -22.03 6.87
N HIS A 326 -10.05 -22.39 8.04
CA HIS A 326 -10.07 -23.77 8.54
C HIS A 326 -11.48 -24.26 8.87
N GLU A 327 -12.31 -23.42 9.50
CA GLU A 327 -13.71 -23.76 9.77
C GLU A 327 -14.46 -24.08 8.47
N MET A 328 -14.27 -23.25 7.44
CA MET A 328 -14.90 -23.44 6.13
C MET A 328 -14.33 -24.61 5.33
N ALA A 329 -13.04 -24.92 5.47
CA ALA A 329 -12.42 -26.05 4.78
C ALA A 329 -12.88 -27.39 5.37
N GLY A 330 -13.11 -27.41 6.69
CA GLY A 330 -13.42 -28.61 7.47
C GLY A 330 -12.17 -29.38 7.91
N PRO A 331 -12.33 -30.37 8.82
CA PRO A 331 -11.21 -31.07 9.44
C PRO A 331 -10.27 -31.75 8.43
N GLY A 332 -8.97 -31.55 8.60
CA GLY A 332 -7.91 -32.19 7.80
C GLY A 332 -7.78 -31.69 6.35
N ARG A 333 -8.54 -30.66 5.96
CA ARG A 333 -8.48 -30.07 4.61
C ARG A 333 -7.70 -28.77 4.63
N ARG A 334 -6.86 -28.56 3.61
CA ARG A 334 -6.20 -27.28 3.37
C ARG A 334 -7.21 -26.27 2.82
N PRO A 335 -7.28 -25.05 3.37
CA PRO A 335 -8.14 -24.02 2.81
C PRO A 335 -7.77 -23.66 1.37
N SER A 336 -8.77 -23.38 0.55
CA SER A 336 -8.60 -22.87 -0.81
C SER A 336 -8.26 -21.36 -0.80
N PRO A 337 -7.70 -20.80 -1.89
CA PRO A 337 -7.48 -19.36 -2.02
C PRO A 337 -8.73 -18.53 -1.72
N ALA A 338 -9.90 -19.01 -2.16
CA ALA A 338 -11.18 -18.34 -1.91
C ALA A 338 -11.60 -18.28 -0.44
N GLN A 339 -11.13 -19.23 0.38
CA GLN A 339 -11.37 -19.28 1.82
C GLN A 339 -10.32 -18.48 2.61
N LEU A 340 -9.14 -18.28 2.02
CA LEU A 340 -8.02 -17.51 2.59
C LEU A 340 -8.06 -16.01 2.26
N GLU A 341 -9.11 -15.54 1.59
CA GLU A 341 -9.35 -14.10 1.40
C GLU A 341 -9.38 -13.39 2.74
N LEU A 342 -8.61 -12.30 2.85
CA LEU A 342 -8.46 -11.56 4.10
C LEU A 342 -9.82 -11.15 4.65
N ARG A 343 -10.02 -11.36 5.95
CA ARG A 343 -11.26 -11.00 6.67
C ARG A 343 -11.29 -9.51 7.00
N MET A 344 -11.19 -8.67 5.97
CA MET A 344 -10.93 -7.24 6.09
C MET A 344 -12.04 -6.51 6.85
N VAL A 345 -13.29 -6.58 6.37
CA VAL A 345 -14.44 -5.91 6.99
C VAL A 345 -14.68 -6.39 8.43
N GLN A 346 -14.46 -7.68 8.68
CA GLN A 346 -14.63 -8.26 10.02
C GLN A 346 -13.49 -7.89 10.98
N SER A 347 -12.42 -7.30 10.47
CA SER A 347 -11.27 -6.84 11.24
C SER A 347 -11.25 -5.32 11.43
N LYS A 348 -12.37 -4.62 11.14
CA LYS A 348 -12.45 -3.15 11.24
C LYS A 348 -11.94 -2.61 12.57
N ALA A 349 -12.39 -3.15 13.69
CA ALA A 349 -11.99 -2.68 15.02
C ALA A 349 -10.48 -2.88 15.28
N ASP A 350 -9.90 -3.99 14.81
CA ASP A 350 -8.47 -4.24 14.96
C ASP A 350 -7.62 -3.40 14.01
N ILE A 351 -8.22 -2.89 12.93
CA ILE A 351 -7.58 -1.92 12.03
C ILE A 351 -7.57 -0.53 12.68
N GLU A 352 -8.71 -0.10 13.24
CA GLU A 352 -8.88 1.20 13.92
C GLU A 352 -7.96 1.34 15.14
N ASP A 353 -7.97 0.34 16.03
CA ASP A 353 -7.17 0.37 17.26
C ASP A 353 -6.67 -1.05 17.61
N PRO A 354 -5.54 -1.48 17.01
CA PRO A 354 -5.00 -2.81 17.25
C PRO A 354 -4.48 -2.94 18.69
N ALA A 355 -4.92 -3.97 19.41
CA ALA A 355 -4.21 -4.41 20.60
C ALA A 355 -2.79 -4.84 20.22
N ILE A 356 -1.78 -4.31 20.91
CA ILE A 356 -0.37 -4.60 20.61
C ILE A 356 -0.05 -6.04 20.99
N VAL A 357 0.29 -6.84 19.98
CA VAL A 357 0.67 -8.26 20.11
C VAL A 357 2.00 -8.57 19.42
N MET A 358 2.60 -7.55 18.80
CA MET A 358 3.90 -7.60 18.15
C MET A 358 4.78 -6.53 18.77
N GLU A 359 5.88 -6.95 19.40
CA GLU A 359 6.83 -6.05 20.03
C GLU A 359 8.10 -5.92 19.18
N ALA A 360 8.54 -4.68 19.03
CA ALA A 360 9.77 -4.33 18.34
C ALA A 360 10.91 -4.15 19.34
N THR A 361 12.06 -4.69 18.99
CA THR A 361 13.33 -4.45 19.69
C THR A 361 14.10 -3.37 18.93
N VAL A 362 14.60 -2.36 19.65
CA VAL A 362 15.49 -1.36 19.08
C VAL A 362 16.89 -1.97 18.91
N LEU A 363 17.52 -1.73 17.77
CA LEU A 363 18.84 -2.27 17.41
C LEU A 363 19.99 -1.35 17.81
#